data_AF-A0A0C2F2A0-F1
#
_entry.id   AF-A0A0C2F2A0-F1
#
_cell.length_a   1.000
_cell.length_b   1.000
_cell.length_c   1.000
_cell.angle_alpha   90.00
_cell.angle_beta   90.00
_cell.angle_gamma   90.00
#
_symmetry.space_group_name_H-M   'P 1'
#
loop_
_entity.id
_entity.type
_entity.pdbx_description
1 polymer ?
#
loop_
_entity_poly.entity_id
_entity_poly.type
_entity_poly.pdbx_seq_one_letter_code
_entity_poly.pdbx_strand_id
1 'polypeptide(L)' 'MGGIPHPRDCSRCLCPGGYSGRLCNERPSGCGEVLTATTEYQDLQKTLGYPQLPENEEFEKCTYWIEVGGVMQVSCL' A
#
# COMPACT_ATOMS: atom_id res chain seq x y z
N MET A 1 9.34 -6.64 -2.93
CA MET A 1 9.30 -6.08 -4.29
C MET A 1 10.38 -5.03 -4.43
N GLY A 2 10.94 -4.90 -5.63
CA GLY A 2 12.14 -4.09 -5.90
C GLY A 2 11.83 -2.64 -6.27
N GLY A 3 12.68 -1.74 -5.81
CA GLY A 3 12.87 -0.40 -6.37
C GLY A 3 14.19 -0.33 -7.14
N ILE A 4 14.45 0.80 -7.79
CA ILE A 4 15.73 1.02 -8.48
C ILE A 4 16.70 1.61 -7.47
N PRO A 5 17.96 1.13 -7.36
CA PRO A 5 18.95 1.72 -6.47
C PRO A 5 19.04 3.23 -6.67
N HIS A 6 19.02 3.99 -5.58
CA HIS A 6 19.04 5.45 -5.69
C HIS A 6 20.39 5.91 -6.27
N PRO A 7 20.42 6.72 -7.36
CA PRO A 7 21.65 7.02 -8.10
C PRO A 7 22.78 7.66 -7.30
N ARG A 8 22.45 8.35 -6.19
CA ARG A 8 23.42 9.00 -5.28
C ARG A 8 23.63 8.26 -3.96
N ASP A 9 22.86 7.20 -3.70
CA ASP A 9 22.88 6.47 -2.43
C ASP A 9 22.39 5.03 -2.64
N CYS A 10 23.31 4.15 -3.02
CA CYS A 10 23.00 2.76 -3.34
C CYS A 10 22.48 1.95 -2.14
N SER A 11 22.45 2.54 -0.94
CA SER A 11 21.98 1.89 0.27
C SER A 11 20.45 1.94 0.42
N ARG A 12 19.76 2.73 -0.43
CA ARG A 12 18.29 2.84 -0.50
C ARG A 12 17.79 2.75 -1.94
N CYS A 13 16.49 2.50 -2.08
CA CYS A 13 15.83 2.38 -3.36
C CYS A 13 14.88 3.57 -3.63
N LEU A 14 14.78 3.95 -4.90
CA LEU A 14 13.64 4.72 -5.41
C LEU A 14 12.46 3.76 -5.57
N CYS A 15 11.35 4.05 -4.88
CA CYS A 15 10.24 3.13 -4.79
C CYS A 15 9.15 3.39 -5.83
N PRO A 16 8.53 2.31 -6.38
CA PRO A 16 7.31 2.45 -7.15
C PRO A 16 6.16 2.93 -6.25
N GLY A 17 5.11 3.49 -6.86
CA GLY A 17 3.92 3.93 -6.14
C GLY A 17 3.30 2.81 -5.30
N GLY A 18 2.87 3.14 -4.08
CA GLY A 18 2.31 2.18 -3.13
C GLY A 18 3.34 1.43 -2.27
N TYR A 19 4.64 1.71 -2.44
CA TYR A 19 5.73 1.14 -1.64
C TYR A 19 6.64 2.25 -1.09
N SER A 20 7.18 2.04 0.10
CA SER A 20 8.10 2.95 0.78
C SER A 20 9.13 2.17 1.59
N GLY A 21 9.88 2.91 2.41
CA GLY A 21 10.96 2.34 3.20
C GLY A 21 12.25 2.26 2.41
N ARG A 22 13.32 1.87 3.10
CA ARG A 22 14.67 1.83 2.53
C ARG A 22 14.78 0.89 1.33
N LEU A 23 14.07 -0.24 1.40
CA LEU A 23 14.11 -1.32 0.41
C LEU A 23 12.80 -1.46 -0.37
N CYS A 24 11.89 -0.49 -0.28
CA CYS A 24 10.57 -0.54 -0.94
C CYS A 24 9.72 -1.75 -0.53
N ASN A 25 9.81 -2.12 0.75
CA ASN A 25 9.12 -3.25 1.36
C ASN A 25 8.20 -2.83 2.51
N GLU A 26 7.95 -1.52 2.64
CA GLU A 26 7.03 -0.96 3.62
C GLU A 26 5.86 -0.28 2.91
N ARG A 27 4.72 -0.19 3.58
CA ARG A 27 3.58 0.60 3.12
C ARG A 27 3.89 2.09 3.34
N PRO A 28 3.63 2.97 2.35
CA PRO A 28 3.74 4.40 2.52
C PRO A 28 3.00 4.90 3.77
N SER A 29 3.63 5.83 4.49
CA SER A 29 2.99 6.56 5.58
C SER A 29 1.80 7.39 5.07
N GLY A 30 0.82 7.62 5.94
CA GLY A 30 -0.41 8.32 5.60
C GLY A 30 -1.63 7.39 5.64
N CYS A 31 -2.73 7.82 5.02
CA CYS A 31 -3.99 7.09 5.02
C CYS A 31 -3.89 5.72 4.29
N GLY A 32 -4.85 4.86 4.59
CA GLY A 32 -4.85 3.45 4.19
C GLY A 32 -4.30 2.52 5.27
N GLU A 33 -4.33 1.23 5.00
CA GLU A 33 -4.07 0.19 6.01
C GLU A 33 -3.61 -1.12 5.35
N VAL A 34 -3.15 -2.08 6.17
CA VAL A 34 -2.92 -3.45 5.73
C VAL A 34 -4.17 -4.26 6.08
N LEU A 35 -4.78 -4.87 5.07
CA LEU A 35 -5.96 -5.72 5.14
C LEU A 35 -5.53 -7.17 4.99
N THR A 36 -6.12 -8.05 5.80
CA THR A 36 -5.89 -9.50 5.68
C THR A 36 -6.94 -10.10 4.77
N ALA A 37 -6.50 -10.72 3.67
CA ALA A 37 -7.35 -11.51 2.80
C ALA A 37 -7.87 -12.75 3.55
N THR A 38 -9.16 -13.01 3.40
CA THR A 38 -9.83 -14.23 3.86
C THR A 38 -10.40 -14.97 2.65
N THR A 39 -10.93 -16.17 2.87
CA THR A 39 -11.66 -16.93 1.82
C THR A 39 -13.04 -16.37 1.53
N GLU A 40 -13.56 -15.48 2.39
CA GLU A 40 -14.86 -14.85 2.27
C GLU A 40 -14.72 -13.44 1.69
N TYR A 41 -15.74 -12.99 0.96
CA TYR A 41 -15.79 -11.61 0.46
C TYR A 41 -15.90 -10.62 1.61
N GLN A 42 -15.15 -9.52 1.51
CA GLN A 42 -15.16 -8.42 2.46
C GLN A 42 -15.36 -7.10 1.72
N ASP A 43 -16.26 -6.26 2.20
CA ASP A 43 -16.46 -4.93 1.65
C ASP A 43 -15.49 -3.93 2.27
N LEU A 44 -14.78 -3.18 1.41
CA LEU A 44 -13.93 -2.07 1.82
C LEU A 44 -14.62 -0.74 1.51
N GLN A 45 -15.18 -0.10 2.53
CA GLN A 45 -15.79 1.22 2.41
C GLN A 45 -14.89 2.28 3.05
N LYS A 46 -14.48 3.28 2.25
CA LYS A 46 -13.59 4.36 2.69
C LYS A 46 -14.03 5.68 2.08
N THR A 47 -13.97 6.73 2.89
CA THR A 47 -14.18 8.12 2.44
C THR A 47 -12.83 8.72 2.11
N LEU A 48 -12.68 9.26 0.90
CA LEU A 48 -11.45 9.90 0.44
C LEU A 48 -11.66 11.41 0.29
N GLY A 49 -10.61 12.17 0.55
CA GLY A 49 -10.60 13.62 0.40
C GLY A 49 -11.24 14.39 1.56
N TYR A 50 -11.05 15.70 1.52
CA TYR A 50 -11.48 16.63 2.57
C TYR A 50 -12.42 17.68 1.97
N PRO A 51 -13.75 17.52 2.10
CA PRO A 51 -14.72 18.41 1.46
C PRO A 51 -14.69 19.84 2.00
N GLN A 52 -14.03 20.09 3.14
CA GLN A 52 -13.88 21.43 3.71
C GLN A 52 -12.59 22.15 3.27
N LEU A 53 -11.69 21.48 2.53
CA LEU A 53 -10.46 22.08 2.05
C LEU A 53 -10.68 22.68 0.65
N PRO A 54 -10.00 23.79 0.32
CA PRO A 54 -9.98 24.31 -1.04
C PRO A 54 -9.42 23.25 -1.99
N GLU A 55 -9.81 23.35 -3.26
CA GLU A 55 -9.26 22.49 -4.31
C GLU A 55 -7.73 22.58 -4.32
N ASN A 56 -7.08 21.42 -4.39
CA ASN A 56 -5.63 21.31 -4.42
C ASN A 56 -5.23 20.67 -5.76
N GLU A 57 -4.16 21.17 -6.36
CA GLU A 57 -3.58 20.58 -7.57
C GLU A 57 -2.99 19.19 -7.31
N GLU A 58 -2.70 18.86 -6.04
CA GLU A 58 -2.26 17.54 -5.60
C GLU A 58 -3.42 16.67 -5.12
N PHE A 59 -3.48 15.44 -5.63
CA PHE A 59 -4.41 14.43 -5.16
C PHE A 59 -3.88 13.73 -3.91
N GLU A 60 -4.75 13.59 -2.91
CA GLU A 60 -4.50 12.69 -1.79
C GLU A 60 -4.53 11.22 -2.27
N LYS A 61 -3.54 10.44 -1.82
CA LYS A 61 -3.42 9.02 -2.15
C LYS A 61 -3.43 8.20 -0.86
N CYS A 62 -4.42 7.31 -0.72
CA CYS A 62 -4.45 6.32 0.35
C CYS A 62 -3.96 4.97 -0.17
N THR A 63 -3.03 4.33 0.55
CA THR A 63 -2.44 3.05 0.12
C THR A 63 -2.96 1.91 1.00
N TYR A 64 -3.69 0.98 0.40
CA TYR A 64 -4.20 -0.24 1.04
C TYR A 64 -3.39 -1.44 0.56
N TRP A 65 -2.80 -2.20 1.48
CA TRP A 65 -2.13 -3.47 1.16
C TRP A 65 -3.06 -4.61 1.52
N ILE A 66 -3.27 -5.56 0.61
CA ILE A 66 -4.05 -6.77 0.88
C ILE A 66 -3.08 -7.94 0.95
N GLU A 67 -2.91 -8.49 2.14
CA GLU A 67 -1.97 -9.57 2.42
C GLU A 67 -2.72 -10.85 2.76
N VAL A 68 -2.20 -11.99 2.31
CA VAL A 68 -2.76 -13.28 2.68
C VAL A 68 -2.30 -13.63 4.09
N GLY A 69 -3.25 -13.80 5.01
CA GLY A 69 -2.95 -14.37 6.33
C GLY A 69 -2.47 -15.80 6.17
N GLY A 70 -1.48 -16.22 6.97
CA GLY A 70 -0.74 -17.49 6.83
C GLY A 70 -1.53 -18.80 7.05
N VAL A 71 -2.81 -18.87 6.68
CA VAL A 71 -3.62 -20.10 6.73
C VAL A 71 -4.34 -20.29 5.39
N MET A 72 -3.58 -20.34 4.30
CA MET A 72 -4.11 -20.84 3.04
C MET A 72 -4.09 -22.38 3.09
N GLN A 73 -5.12 -23.00 3.67
CA GLN A 73 -5.42 -24.41 3.39
C GLN A 73 -5.92 -24.48 1.94
N VAL A 74 -4.98 -24.71 1.02
CA VAL A 74 -5.31 -25.12 -0.34
C VAL A 74 -5.79 -26.57 -0.27
N SER A 75 -7.09 -26.79 -0.06
CA SER A 75 -7.71 -28.07 -0.42
C SER A 75 -8.17 -27.97 -1.87
N CYS A 76 -7.36 -28.49 -2.79
CA CYS A 76 -7.87 -28.84 -4.12
C CYS A 76 -8.85 -30.01 -3.95
N LEU A 77 -10.10 -29.83 -4.39
CA LEU A 77 -11.03 -30.92 -4.70
C LEU A 77 -10.79 -31.40 -6.13
#